data_AF-A0A8P4G2Q8-F1
#
_entry.id   AF-A0A8P4G2Q8-F1
#
_cell.length_a   1.000
_cell.length_b   1.000
_cell.length_c   1.000
_cell.angle_alpha   90.00
_cell.angle_beta   90.00
_cell.angle_gamma   90.00
#
_symmetry.space_group_name_H-M   'P 1'
#
loop_
_entity.id
_entity.type
_entity.pdbx_description
1 polymer ?
#
loop_
_entity_poly.entity_id
_entity_poly.type
_entity_poly.pdbx_seq_one_letter_code
_entity_poly.pdbx_strand_id
1 'polypeptide(L)'
;MLCCWFLRDFDGMSDLHTGISNTTGVVYNYTRGGVRRDQSGWERCINVPLVRPDMFHLLAQWDQYLERFSDGPMWDPAWHRFHEDDHNCFSFCLQFINGVLAAEGRSSLSRDAFTHSFILPRMRRVSKYTTLYQHLQRHQYYMVDRQEDRQEDRQVKPEP
;
A
#
# COMPACT_ATOMS: atom_id res chain seq x y z
N MET A 1 0.87 1.13 9.93
CA MET A 1 1.04 1.52 8.50
C MET A 1 0.37 0.47 7.62
N LEU A 2 0.13 0.72 6.32
CA LEU A 2 -0.30 -0.37 5.42
C LEU A 2 0.94 -1.09 4.88
N CYS A 3 0.97 -2.39 5.05
CA CYS A 3 1.97 -3.29 4.52
C CYS A 3 1.39 -4.02 3.31
N CYS A 4 2.07 -3.93 2.17
CA CYS A 4 1.67 -4.63 0.95
C CYS A 4 2.78 -5.60 0.52
N TRP A 5 2.47 -6.89 0.46
CA TRP A 5 3.42 -7.93 0.10
C TRP A 5 2.94 -8.69 -1.14
N PHE A 6 3.86 -8.99 -2.05
CA PHE A 6 3.56 -9.85 -3.21
C PHE A 6 3.77 -11.32 -2.84
N LEU A 7 2.74 -12.15 -2.99
CA LEU A 7 2.82 -13.57 -2.62
C LEU A 7 3.92 -14.35 -3.37
N ARG A 8 4.46 -13.80 -4.47
CA ARG A 8 5.59 -14.32 -5.26
C ARG A 8 6.47 -13.17 -5.77
N ASP A 9 7.59 -13.50 -6.44
CA ASP A 9 8.42 -12.51 -7.13
C ASP A 9 7.56 -11.62 -8.03
N PHE A 10 7.68 -10.31 -7.84
CA PHE A 10 6.86 -9.33 -8.54
C PHE A 10 7.08 -9.38 -10.05
N ASP A 11 6.11 -9.93 -10.76
CA ASP A 11 6.02 -9.99 -12.22
C ASP A 11 5.03 -8.96 -12.81
N GLY A 12 4.44 -8.12 -11.96
CA GLY A 12 3.42 -7.14 -12.32
C GLY A 12 1.97 -7.66 -12.30
N MET A 13 1.78 -8.97 -12.18
CA MET A 13 0.46 -9.64 -12.11
C MET A 13 0.24 -10.37 -10.78
N SER A 14 1.25 -10.40 -9.92
CA SER A 14 1.22 -11.07 -8.62
C SER A 14 0.16 -10.50 -7.69
N ASP A 15 -0.60 -11.39 -7.06
CA ASP A 15 -1.60 -11.02 -6.04
C ASP A 15 -0.96 -10.28 -4.88
N LEU A 16 -1.59 -9.16 -4.51
CA LEU A 16 -1.14 -8.29 -3.43
C LEU A 16 -1.82 -8.70 -2.13
N HIS A 17 -1.06 -9.26 -1.19
CA HIS A 17 -1.53 -9.42 0.18
C HIS A 17 -1.34 -8.11 0.95
N THR A 18 -2.32 -7.76 1.77
CA THR A 18 -2.31 -6.50 2.52
C THR A 18 -2.53 -6.72 4.01
N GLY A 19 -1.91 -5.88 4.82
CA GLY A 19 -2.05 -5.90 6.27
C GLY A 19 -1.79 -4.53 6.88
N ILE A 20 -2.21 -4.33 8.12
CA ILE A 20 -1.98 -3.10 8.88
C ILE A 20 -0.98 -3.38 10.00
N SER A 21 0.12 -2.64 10.03
CA SER A 21 1.07 -2.67 11.13
C SER A 21 0.67 -1.75 12.28
N ASN A 22 0.89 -2.25 13.50
CA ASN A 22 0.86 -1.48 14.73
C ASN A 22 2.21 -0.75 14.96
N THR A 23 2.34 0.02 16.05
CA THR A 23 3.57 0.78 16.32
C THR A 23 4.78 -0.09 16.68
N THR A 24 4.57 -1.34 17.10
CA THR A 24 5.65 -2.30 17.40
C THR A 24 6.08 -3.13 16.19
N GLY A 25 5.47 -2.92 15.02
CA GLY A 25 5.79 -3.63 13.78
C GLY A 25 5.06 -4.97 13.57
N VAL A 26 4.12 -5.33 14.44
CA VAL A 26 3.25 -6.50 14.24
C VAL A 26 2.23 -6.19 13.16
N VAL A 27 2.07 -7.09 12.19
CA VAL A 27 1.17 -6.91 11.05
C VAL A 27 -0.10 -7.72 11.22
N TYR A 28 -1.22 -7.02 11.25
CA TYR A 28 -2.57 -7.58 11.30
C TYR A 28 -3.06 -7.78 9.87
N ASN A 29 -3.36 -9.03 9.52
CA ASN A 29 -3.83 -9.36 8.18
C ASN A 29 -4.93 -10.40 8.21
N TYR A 30 -5.90 -10.25 7.32
CA TYR A 30 -7.05 -11.14 7.26
C TYR A 30 -6.83 -12.24 6.23
N THR A 31 -7.09 -13.49 6.63
CA THR A 31 -6.88 -14.68 5.80
C THR A 31 -8.11 -15.58 5.86
N ARG A 32 -8.10 -16.69 5.11
CA ARG A 32 -9.16 -17.72 5.20
C ARG A 32 -9.34 -18.29 6.62
N GLY A 33 -8.32 -18.20 7.47
CA GLY A 33 -8.37 -18.63 8.86
C GLY A 33 -8.71 -17.53 9.87
N GLY A 34 -9.16 -16.36 9.41
CA GLY A 34 -9.41 -15.20 10.27
C GLY A 34 -8.25 -14.20 10.29
N VAL A 35 -8.31 -13.27 11.25
CA VAL A 35 -7.27 -12.26 11.46
C VAL A 35 -6.04 -12.88 12.11
N ARG A 36 -4.88 -12.67 11.49
CA ARG A 36 -3.57 -13.06 11.99
C ARG A 36 -2.78 -11.86 12.48
N ARG A 37 -1.92 -12.09 13.46
CA ARG A 37 -0.97 -11.13 14.03
C ARG A 37 0.44 -11.65 13.79
N ASP A 38 1.02 -11.29 12.65
CA ASP A 38 2.33 -11.81 12.26
C ASP A 38 3.43 -10.86 12.73
N GLN A 39 4.40 -11.38 13.49
CA GLN A 39 5.58 -10.64 13.94
C GLN A 39 6.72 -10.65 12.91
N SER A 40 6.65 -11.57 11.94
CA SER A 40 7.64 -11.80 10.89
C SER A 40 6.95 -12.22 9.59
N GLY A 41 7.68 -12.26 8.48
CA GLY A 41 7.16 -12.61 7.15
C GLY A 41 6.68 -11.40 6.33
N TRP A 42 6.84 -10.18 6.87
CA TRP A 42 6.51 -8.92 6.21
C TRP A 42 7.74 -8.04 5.93
N GLU A 43 8.95 -8.57 6.07
CA GLU A 43 10.22 -7.84 5.97
C GLU A 43 10.48 -7.24 4.58
N ARG A 44 9.92 -7.83 3.53
CA ARG A 44 9.99 -7.37 2.13
C ARG A 44 8.69 -6.69 1.66
N CYS A 45 7.82 -6.28 2.60
CA CYS A 45 6.62 -5.56 2.22
C CYS A 45 6.93 -4.10 1.86
N ILE A 46 6.03 -3.53 1.06
CA ILE A 46 6.01 -2.10 0.76
C ILE A 46 5.19 -1.42 1.84
N ASN A 47 5.84 -0.52 2.57
CA ASN A 47 5.17 0.31 3.56
C ASN A 47 4.52 1.52 2.88
N VAL A 48 3.20 1.63 3.01
CA VAL A 48 2.43 2.77 2.56
C VAL A 48 2.03 3.59 3.80
N PRO A 49 2.59 4.79 3.99
CA PRO A 49 2.24 5.64 5.13
C PRO A 49 0.81 6.15 4.94
N LEU A 50 -0.09 5.72 5.84
CA LEU A 50 -1.51 6.09 5.83
C LEU A 50 -1.79 7.31 6.70
N VAL A 51 -1.01 7.48 7.75
CA VAL A 51 -1.13 8.53 8.75
C VAL A 51 -0.24 9.68 8.29
N ARG A 52 -0.81 10.87 8.15
CA ARG A 52 -0.04 12.08 7.86
C ARG A 52 0.65 12.56 9.16
N PRO A 53 1.73 13.35 9.08
CA PRO A 53 2.42 13.87 10.26
C PRO A 53 1.53 14.69 11.20
N ASP A 54 0.40 15.24 10.74
CA ASP A 54 -0.56 15.95 11.59
C ASP A 54 -1.45 15.02 12.43
N MET A 55 -1.42 13.71 12.18
CA MET A 55 -2.26 12.71 12.83
C MET A 55 -1.52 11.88 13.90
N PHE A 56 -0.38 12.36 14.42
CA PHE A 56 0.41 11.65 15.45
C PHE A 56 -0.38 11.35 16.72
N HIS A 57 -1.34 12.21 17.11
CA HIS A 57 -2.20 11.97 18.26
C HIS A 57 -3.00 10.67 18.14
N LEU A 58 -3.31 10.25 16.91
CA LEU A 58 -4.00 9.01 16.62
C LEU A 58 -3.14 7.77 16.82
N LEU A 59 -1.81 7.89 16.76
CA LEU A 59 -0.91 6.73 16.96
C LEU A 59 -1.06 6.12 18.35
N ALA A 60 -1.32 6.96 19.37
CA ALA A 60 -1.53 6.49 20.73
C ALA A 60 -2.77 5.60 20.87
N GLN A 61 -3.77 5.77 19.99
CA GLN A 61 -4.99 4.97 19.96
C GLN A 61 -5.02 3.95 18.82
N TRP A 62 -4.13 4.08 17.83
CA TRP A 62 -4.06 3.24 16.63
C TRP A 62 -3.95 1.75 17.00
N ASP A 63 -3.04 1.42 17.91
CA ASP A 63 -2.78 0.02 18.30
C ASP A 63 -3.98 -0.57 19.03
N GLN A 64 -4.57 0.18 19.97
CA GLN A 64 -5.75 -0.28 20.70
C GLN A 64 -6.98 -0.41 19.78
N TYR A 65 -7.14 0.52 18.84
CA TYR A 65 -8.22 0.47 17.87
C TYR A 65 -8.05 -0.69 16.91
N LEU A 66 -6.83 -0.93 16.43
CA LEU A 66 -6.50 -2.06 15.56
C LEU A 66 -6.75 -3.40 16.26
N GLU A 67 -6.38 -3.53 17.54
CA GLU A 67 -6.67 -4.73 18.33
C GLU A 67 -8.17 -5.00 18.42
N ARG A 68 -8.95 -4.00 18.88
CA ARG A 68 -10.40 -4.12 19.03
C ARG A 68 -11.12 -4.37 17.70
N PHE A 69 -10.66 -3.72 16.63
CA PHE A 69 -11.21 -3.93 15.29
C PHE A 69 -10.96 -5.36 14.82
N SER A 70 -9.76 -5.89 15.07
CA SER A 70 -9.34 -7.23 14.66
C SER A 70 -10.07 -8.35 15.40
N ASP A 71 -10.47 -8.11 16.65
CA ASP A 71 -11.28 -9.04 17.45
C ASP A 71 -12.78 -8.94 17.18
N GLY A 72 -13.20 -8.05 16.28
CA GLY A 72 -14.61 -7.87 15.94
C GLY A 72 -15.22 -9.10 15.24
N PRO A 73 -16.50 -9.43 15.47
CA PRO A 73 -17.17 -10.60 14.89
C PRO A 73 -17.28 -10.56 13.36
N MET A 74 -17.07 -9.38 12.76
CA MET A 74 -17.00 -9.20 11.32
C MET A 74 -15.82 -9.96 10.69
N TRP A 75 -14.76 -10.24 11.44
CA TRP A 75 -13.56 -10.90 10.93
C TRP A 75 -13.35 -12.31 11.51
N ASP A 76 -14.36 -12.81 12.22
CA ASP A 76 -14.36 -14.18 12.71
C ASP A 76 -14.83 -15.11 11.57
N PRO A 77 -13.99 -16.06 11.13
CA PRO A 77 -14.31 -16.97 10.03
C PRO A 77 -15.50 -17.89 10.31
N ALA A 78 -15.92 -18.05 11.57
CA ALA A 78 -17.13 -18.78 11.94
C ALA A 78 -18.41 -18.04 11.51
N TRP A 79 -18.36 -16.70 11.47
CA TRP A 79 -19.52 -15.85 11.14
C TRP A 79 -19.42 -15.29 9.72
N HIS A 80 -18.24 -14.82 9.32
CA HIS A 80 -17.99 -14.20 8.01
C HIS A 80 -16.78 -14.86 7.37
N ARG A 81 -17.01 -15.66 6.34
CA ARG A 81 -15.93 -16.38 5.64
C ARG A 81 -15.25 -15.47 4.65
N PHE A 82 -13.94 -15.67 4.50
CA PHE A 82 -13.14 -14.99 3.48
C PHE A 82 -13.75 -15.16 2.09
N HIS A 83 -13.89 -14.04 1.38
CA HIS A 83 -14.37 -13.98 0.00
C HIS A 83 -13.47 -13.04 -0.80
N GLU A 84 -13.03 -13.50 -1.98
CA GLU A 84 -11.97 -12.86 -2.76
C GLU A 84 -12.34 -11.46 -3.26
N ASP A 85 -13.63 -11.16 -3.46
CA ASP A 85 -14.06 -9.88 -4.05
C ASP A 85 -14.45 -8.82 -3.02
N ASP A 86 -14.99 -9.17 -1.86
CA ASP A 86 -15.62 -8.22 -0.93
C ASP A 86 -15.23 -8.42 0.54
N HIS A 87 -14.78 -9.61 0.94
CA HIS A 87 -14.40 -9.92 2.32
C HIS A 87 -13.01 -10.57 2.38
N ASN A 88 -11.98 -9.78 2.11
CA ASN A 88 -10.58 -10.21 1.97
C ASN A 88 -9.62 -9.32 2.78
N CYS A 89 -8.32 -9.56 2.64
CA CYS A 89 -7.29 -8.77 3.32
C CYS A 89 -7.33 -7.27 2.95
N PHE A 90 -7.69 -6.95 1.70
CA PHE A 90 -7.80 -5.58 1.25
C PHE A 90 -9.01 -4.87 1.87
N SER A 91 -10.18 -5.51 1.90
CA SER A 91 -11.36 -4.91 2.54
C SER A 91 -11.20 -4.79 4.05
N PHE A 92 -10.48 -5.72 4.70
CA PHE A 92 -10.03 -5.57 6.09
C PHE A 92 -9.25 -4.27 6.31
N CYS A 93 -8.19 -4.07 5.52
CA CYS A 93 -7.37 -2.87 5.62
C CYS A 93 -8.18 -1.60 5.33
N LEU A 94 -8.98 -1.60 4.26
CA LEU A 94 -9.77 -0.44 3.86
C LEU A 94 -10.84 -0.07 4.89
N GLN A 95 -11.53 -1.05 5.48
CA GLN A 95 -12.52 -0.79 6.51
C GLN A 95 -11.90 -0.23 7.78
N PHE A 96 -10.75 -0.75 8.21
CA PHE A 96 -10.01 -0.19 9.34
C PHE A 96 -9.66 1.29 9.08
N ILE A 97 -9.11 1.58 7.90
CA ILE A 97 -8.72 2.94 7.51
C ILE A 97 -9.93 3.87 7.45
N ASN A 98 -11.05 3.40 6.90
CA ASN A 98 -12.28 4.19 6.85
C ASN A 98 -12.88 4.42 8.24
N GLY A 99 -12.75 3.47 9.17
CA GLY A 99 -13.11 3.66 10.58
C GLY A 99 -12.27 4.76 11.25
N VAL A 100 -10.96 4.74 11.00
CA VAL A 100 -10.03 5.79 11.44
C VAL A 100 -10.40 7.15 10.84
N LEU A 101 -10.68 7.23 9.53
CA LEU A 101 -11.08 8.47 8.87
C LEU A 101 -12.40 9.01 9.41
N ALA A 102 -13.37 8.14 9.70
CA ALA A 102 -14.65 8.53 10.26
C ALA A 102 -14.50 9.11 11.68
N ALA A 103 -13.62 8.53 12.52
CA ALA A 103 -13.31 9.07 13.84
C ALA A 103 -12.72 10.50 13.76
N GLU A 104 -12.00 10.80 12.67
CA GLU A 104 -11.44 12.12 12.36
C GLU A 104 -12.42 13.06 11.62
N GLY A 105 -13.68 12.64 11.44
CA GLY A 105 -14.70 13.44 10.73
C GLY A 105 -14.46 13.55 9.21
N ARG A 106 -13.67 12.65 8.62
CA ARG A 106 -13.33 12.64 7.20
C ARG A 106 -14.20 11.66 6.42
N SER A 107 -14.37 11.93 5.13
CA SER A 107 -15.07 11.03 4.21
C SER A 107 -14.35 9.69 4.05
N SER A 108 -15.10 8.61 3.96
CA SER A 108 -14.56 7.29 3.61
C SER A 108 -13.99 7.26 2.20
N LEU A 109 -13.02 6.37 1.98
CA LEU A 109 -12.42 6.09 0.69
C LEU A 109 -13.06 4.84 0.08
N SER A 110 -13.36 4.90 -1.22
CA SER A 110 -13.70 3.71 -1.99
C SER A 110 -12.45 2.87 -2.25
N ARG A 111 -12.66 1.60 -2.65
CA ARG A 111 -11.57 0.70 -3.10
C ARG A 111 -10.74 1.34 -4.20
N ASP A 112 -11.39 1.93 -5.20
CA ASP A 112 -10.71 2.55 -6.34
C ASP A 112 -9.93 3.79 -5.92
N ALA A 113 -10.54 4.68 -5.14
CA ALA A 113 -9.88 5.88 -4.64
C ALA A 113 -8.64 5.52 -3.80
N PHE A 114 -8.79 4.55 -2.89
CA PHE A 114 -7.69 4.08 -2.06
C PHE A 114 -6.55 3.49 -2.90
N THR A 115 -6.90 2.62 -3.84
CA THR A 115 -5.93 1.96 -4.73
C THR A 115 -5.17 2.99 -5.57
N HIS A 116 -5.88 3.93 -6.17
CA HIS A 116 -5.30 4.91 -7.08
C HIS A 116 -4.43 5.95 -6.36
N SER A 117 -4.85 6.39 -5.18
CA SER A 117 -4.13 7.42 -4.41
C SER A 117 -2.95 6.87 -3.61
N PHE A 118 -3.04 5.65 -3.07
CA PHE A 118 -2.06 5.14 -2.10
C PHE A 118 -1.25 3.95 -2.62
N ILE A 119 -1.89 3.01 -3.32
CA ILE A 119 -1.26 1.73 -3.70
C ILE A 119 -0.50 1.88 -5.01
N LEU A 120 -1.18 2.29 -6.08
CA LEU A 120 -0.61 2.37 -7.43
C LEU A 120 0.68 3.22 -7.52
N PRO A 121 0.80 4.39 -6.87
CA PRO A 121 2.05 5.16 -6.90
C PRO A 121 3.25 4.39 -6.33
N ARG A 122 3.01 3.55 -5.31
CA ARG A 122 4.04 2.75 -4.65
C ARG A 122 4.36 1.51 -5.48
N MET A 123 3.35 0.83 -6.02
CA MET A 123 3.54 -0.32 -6.91
C MET A 123 4.29 0.07 -8.19
N ARG A 124 3.99 1.23 -8.79
CA ARG A 124 4.74 1.74 -9.95
C ARG A 124 6.22 1.95 -9.63
N ARG A 125 6.53 2.46 -8.43
CA ARG A 125 7.93 2.65 -8.00
C ARG A 125 8.63 1.32 -7.82
N VAL A 126 7.97 0.34 -7.21
CA VAL A 126 8.55 -1.01 -7.04
C VAL A 126 8.73 -1.70 -8.38
N SER A 127 7.78 -1.58 -9.29
CA SER A 127 7.94 -2.10 -10.66
C SER A 127 9.18 -1.53 -11.35
N LYS A 128 9.37 -0.20 -11.31
CA LYS A 128 10.59 0.43 -11.86
C LYS A 128 11.87 -0.08 -11.19
N TYR A 129 11.86 -0.18 -9.85
CA TYR A 129 13.00 -0.66 -9.08
C TYR A 129 13.34 -2.11 -9.42
N THR A 130 12.35 -3.00 -9.45
CA THR A 130 12.53 -4.42 -9.77
C THR A 130 13.08 -4.59 -11.19
N THR A 131 12.54 -3.87 -12.17
CA THR A 131 13.05 -3.89 -13.55
C THR A 131 14.51 -3.45 -13.62
N LEU A 132 14.85 -2.33 -12.95
CA LEU A 132 16.22 -1.82 -12.91
C LEU A 132 17.17 -2.82 -12.24
N TYR A 133 16.77 -3.35 -11.08
CA TYR A 133 17.55 -4.31 -10.31
C TYR A 133 17.84 -5.59 -11.11
N GLN A 134 16.81 -6.17 -11.74
CA GLN A 134 16.96 -7.34 -12.59
C GLN A 134 17.85 -7.06 -13.82
N HIS A 135 17.78 -5.87 -14.39
CA HIS A 135 18.66 -5.48 -15.50
C HIS A 135 20.11 -5.38 -15.04
N LEU A 136 20.38 -4.70 -13.92
CA LEU A 136 21.72 -4.57 -13.36
C LEU A 136 22.32 -5.92 -12.97
N GLN A 137 21.53 -6.85 -12.45
CA GLN A 137 21.99 -8.22 -12.17
C GLN A 137 22.48 -8.94 -13.44
N ARG A 138 21.84 -8.71 -14.59
CA ARG A 138 22.18 -9.36 -15.86
C ARG A 138 23.28 -8.65 -16.64
N HIS A 139 23.30 -7.33 -16.62
CA HIS A 139 24.11 -6.51 -17.54
C HIS A 139 25.17 -5.64 -16.84
N GLN A 140 25.21 -5.60 -15.49
CA GLN A 140 26.13 -4.81 -14.65
C GLN A 140 26.03 -3.28 -14.79
N TYR A 141 25.33 -2.77 -15.79
CA TYR A 141 25.06 -1.35 -15.99
C TYR A 141 23.63 -1.14 -16.53
N TYR A 142 23.08 0.07 -16.37
CA TYR A 142 21.79 0.47 -16.93
C TYR A 142 21.96 1.85 -17.54
N MET A 143 21.72 1.98 -18.85
CA MET A 143 21.82 3.26 -19.56
C MET A 143 20.46 3.95 -19.56
N VAL A 144 20.45 5.21 -19.14
CA VAL A 144 19.26 6.07 -19.21
C VAL A 144 19.45 7.05 -20.36
N ASP A 145 18.63 6.93 -21.38
CA ASP A 145 18.53 7.98 -22.40
C ASP A 145 17.94 9.23 -21.74
N ARG A 146 18.78 10.22 -21.48
CA ARG A 146 18.31 11.57 -21.18
C ARG A 146 17.78 12.14 -22.48
N GLN A 147 16.46 12.16 -22.66
CA GLN A 147 15.89 13.02 -23.69
C GLN A 147 16.32 14.45 -23.36
N GLU A 148 17.12 15.04 -24.24
CA GLU A 148 17.50 16.44 -24.16
C GLU A 148 16.22 17.27 -24.14
N ASP A 149 16.05 18.11 -23.12
CA ASP A 149 15.07 19.19 -23.11
C ASP A 149 15.39 20.16 -24.27
N ARG A 150 15.03 19.81 -25.50
CA ARG A 150 14.97 20.75 -26.63
C ARG A 150 13.61 21.41 -26.65
N GLN A 151 13.34 22.26 -25.67
CA GLN A 151 12.37 23.34 -25.86
C GLN A 151 13.08 24.50 -26.56
N GLU A 152 12.93 24.50 -27.89
CA GLU A 152 12.67 25.67 -28.72
C GLU A 152 13.20 27.04 -28.23
N ASP A 153 14.49 27.30 -28.47
CA ASP A 153 14.93 28.65 -28.83
C ASP A 153 14.47 28.92 -30.30
N ARG A 154 13.17 29.14 -30.48
CA ARG A 154 12.66 29.70 -31.75
C ARG A 154 13.13 31.15 -31.83
N GLN A 155 14.18 31.33 -32.61
CA GLN A 155 14.60 32.57 -33.26
C GLN A 155 13.44 33.57 -33.42
N VAL A 156 13.44 34.62 -32.59
CA VAL A 156 12.75 35.87 -32.94
C VAL A 156 13.60 36.53 -34.01
N LYS A 157 13.21 36.36 -35.27
CA LYS A 157 13.78 37.10 -36.40
C LYS A 157 13.03 38.45 -36.46
N PRO A 158 13.70 39.61 -36.36
CA PRO A 158 13.05 40.89 -36.65
C PRO A 158 12.90 41.02 -38.17
N GLU A 159 11.67 41.24 -38.64
CA GLU A 159 11.38 41.64 -40.02
C GLU A 159 11.45 43.17 -40.19
N PRO A 160 11.77 43.65 -41.42
CA PRO A 160 12.25 45.01 -41.70
C PRO A 160 11.20 46.12 -41.67
#